data_AF-A0A8T4DVL5-F1
#
_entry.id   AF-A0A8T4DVL5-F1
#
_cell.length_a   1.000
_cell.length_b   1.000
_cell.length_c   1.000
_cell.angle_alpha   90.00
_cell.angle_beta   90.00
_cell.angle_gamma   90.00
#
_symmetry.space_group_name_H-M   'P 1'
#
loop_
_entity.id
_entity.type
_entity.pdbx_description
1 polymer ?
#
loop_
_entity_poly.entity_id
_entity_poly.type
_entity_poly.pdbx_seq_one_letter_code
_entity_poly.pdbx_strand_id
1 'polypeptide(L)'
;MQLGIVGKPNVGKSTFFNAATKAHAEIANYPFTTIEANRGVMYIRKPCPCRDAHVTCTPHNSRCIDGIRFVPIEAIDVAGLVPDAHKGKGLGNKFLDDLRQAHALIHIVDASGSTDAEGNPCNIGTHDPLTDVAFLEKEINYWLFGIIKKSWEVIARKCELEGKKIEKMLTEQLTGLGIKEEHITGAIRKINLDNERPSQWKDEQIFKLTDYVRIISKPIIIAFNKCDKAPEAFIEKRNELTNYIVIPCSAESELALNNAAEKGIIAYTPGSNDFTVLKKEELTENQLKALEYIRT
;
A
#
# COMPACT_ATOMS: atom_id res chain seq x y z
N MET A 1 -3.79 -9.95 -8.63
CA MET A 1 -2.84 -8.97 -8.06
C MET A 1 -3.49 -8.41 -6.82
N GLN A 2 -2.75 -8.31 -5.72
CA GLN A 2 -3.27 -7.89 -4.42
C GLN A 2 -2.43 -6.74 -3.88
N LEU A 3 -3.06 -5.70 -3.32
CA LEU A 3 -2.40 -4.54 -2.72
C LEU A 3 -2.47 -4.63 -1.19
N GLY A 4 -1.36 -4.42 -0.50
CA GLY A 4 -1.32 -4.34 0.95
C GLY A 4 -1.39 -2.89 1.41
N ILE A 5 -2.38 -2.54 2.22
CA ILE A 5 -2.44 -1.22 2.84
C ILE A 5 -1.75 -1.29 4.20
N VAL A 6 -0.70 -0.49 4.36
CA VAL A 6 0.17 -0.50 5.54
C VAL A 6 0.29 0.89 6.15
N GLY A 7 0.47 0.96 7.46
CA GLY A 7 0.63 2.20 8.20
C GLY A 7 0.51 1.95 9.69
N LYS A 8 1.01 2.88 10.50
CA LYS A 8 0.84 2.84 11.95
C LYS A 8 -0.64 3.09 12.33
N PRO A 9 -1.04 2.85 13.59
CA PRO A 9 -2.38 3.21 14.06
C PRO A 9 -2.72 4.69 13.84
N ASN A 10 -4.01 5.03 13.72
CA ASN A 10 -4.55 6.40 13.69
C ASN A 10 -4.09 7.33 12.54
N VAL A 11 -3.32 6.85 11.56
CA VAL A 11 -3.01 7.61 10.32
C VAL A 11 -4.15 7.64 9.32
N GLY A 12 -5.27 6.97 9.61
CA GLY A 12 -6.43 6.85 8.73
C GLY A 12 -6.38 5.64 7.78
N LYS A 13 -5.59 4.60 8.11
CA LYS A 13 -5.48 3.36 7.35
C LYS A 13 -6.81 2.67 7.08
N SER A 14 -7.59 2.38 8.12
CA SER A 14 -8.90 1.74 7.97
C SER A 14 -9.94 2.65 7.30
N THR A 15 -9.85 3.97 7.51
CA THR A 15 -10.65 4.96 6.77
C THR A 15 -10.34 4.91 5.28
N PHE A 16 -9.06 4.88 4.91
CA PHE A 16 -8.61 4.77 3.53
C PHE A 16 -9.06 3.44 2.90
N PHE A 17 -8.88 2.32 3.60
CA PHE A 17 -9.36 1.02 3.16
C PHE A 17 -10.86 1.06 2.88
N ASN A 18 -11.66 1.58 3.80
CA ASN A 18 -13.11 1.71 3.63
C ASN A 18 -13.46 2.65 2.48
N ALA A 19 -12.81 3.81 2.36
CA ALA A 19 -13.07 4.74 1.26
C ALA A 19 -12.79 4.10 -0.10
N ALA A 20 -11.64 3.44 -0.23
CA ALA A 20 -11.17 2.84 -1.48
C ALA A 20 -11.95 1.57 -1.88
N THR A 21 -12.47 0.81 -0.90
CA THR A 21 -13.19 -0.45 -1.15
C THR A 21 -14.71 -0.27 -1.26
N LYS A 22 -15.28 0.68 -0.51
CA LYS A 22 -16.71 1.03 -0.62
C LYS A 22 -17.07 1.68 -1.94
N ALA A 23 -16.11 2.31 -2.62
CA ALA A 23 -16.30 3.04 -3.87
C ALA A 23 -17.24 2.33 -4.87
N HIS A 24 -17.25 0.99 -4.92
CA HIS A 24 -18.25 0.23 -5.70
C HIS A 24 -18.61 -1.12 -5.06
N ALA A 25 -18.72 -1.20 -3.73
CA ALA A 25 -19.21 -2.39 -3.05
C ALA A 25 -20.74 -2.54 -3.19
N GLU A 26 -21.26 -2.49 -4.42
CA GLU A 26 -22.46 -3.28 -4.69
C GLU A 26 -22.08 -4.75 -4.58
N ILE A 27 -22.98 -5.54 -4.02
CA ILE A 27 -22.88 -6.97 -3.72
C ILE A 27 -22.71 -7.74 -5.05
N ALA A 28 -21.58 -7.58 -5.70
CA ALA A 28 -21.15 -8.46 -6.77
C ALA A 28 -20.66 -9.71 -6.06
N ASN A 29 -21.52 -10.73 -6.02
CA ASN A 29 -21.15 -12.10 -5.72
C ASN A 29 -20.18 -12.58 -6.81
N TYR A 30 -18.93 -12.11 -6.76
CA TYR A 30 -17.88 -12.74 -7.52
C TYR A 30 -17.73 -14.15 -6.92
N PRO A 31 -17.86 -15.22 -7.72
CA PRO A 31 -17.48 -16.54 -7.26
C PRO A 31 -16.03 -16.41 -6.76
N PHE A 32 -15.71 -16.98 -5.60
CA PHE A 32 -14.37 -17.01 -4.98
C PHE A 32 -13.97 -15.87 -4.02
N THR A 33 -14.79 -14.85 -3.75
CA THR A 33 -14.43 -13.85 -2.71
C THR A 33 -14.83 -14.29 -1.30
N THR A 34 -13.88 -14.81 -0.53
CA THR A 34 -14.02 -14.88 0.93
C THR A 34 -13.84 -13.46 1.49
N ILE A 35 -14.92 -12.83 1.97
CA ILE A 35 -14.87 -11.53 2.63
C ILE A 35 -14.34 -11.75 4.06
N GLU A 36 -13.03 -11.86 4.20
CA GLU A 36 -12.37 -11.69 5.50
C GLU A 36 -12.47 -10.21 5.91
N ALA A 37 -12.60 -9.90 7.20
CA ALA A 37 -12.84 -8.54 7.70
C ALA A 37 -11.75 -7.51 7.31
N ASN A 38 -10.61 -7.97 6.80
CA ASN A 38 -9.48 -7.17 6.32
C ASN A 38 -9.23 -7.31 4.81
N ARG A 39 -10.15 -7.88 4.02
CA ARG A 39 -10.04 -7.98 2.55
C ARG A 39 -11.17 -7.24 1.85
N GLY A 40 -10.83 -6.56 0.76
CA GLY A 40 -11.79 -5.79 -0.03
C GLY A 40 -11.35 -5.65 -1.48
N VAL A 41 -12.20 -5.04 -2.30
CA VAL A 41 -11.92 -4.80 -3.72
C VAL A 41 -11.87 -3.31 -3.97
N MET A 42 -10.73 -2.83 -4.47
CA MET A 42 -10.55 -1.49 -5.03
C MET A 42 -10.71 -1.52 -6.54
N TYR A 43 -10.78 -0.35 -7.17
CA TYR A 43 -10.97 -0.25 -8.61
C TYR A 43 -9.97 0.72 -9.25
N ILE A 44 -9.35 0.28 -10.33
CA ILE A 44 -8.63 1.19 -11.24
C ILE A 44 -9.61 1.73 -12.26
N ARG A 45 -9.61 3.05 -12.42
CA ARG A 45 -10.37 3.78 -13.44
C ARG A 45 -9.53 3.93 -14.71
N LYS A 46 -10.09 3.51 -15.84
CA LYS A 46 -9.54 3.79 -17.18
C LYS A 46 -10.66 4.15 -18.15
N PRO A 47 -10.39 4.97 -19.18
CA PRO A 47 -11.33 5.11 -20.30
C PRO A 47 -11.73 3.73 -20.83
N CYS A 48 -13.03 3.47 -20.94
CA CYS A 48 -13.54 2.23 -21.50
C CYS A 48 -13.39 2.29 -23.03
N PRO A 49 -12.86 1.23 -23.67
CA PRO A 49 -12.78 1.16 -25.13
C PRO A 49 -14.13 1.31 -25.84
N CYS A 50 -15.23 1.06 -25.12
CA CYS A 50 -16.60 1.24 -25.61
C CYS A 50 -16.90 2.68 -26.04
N ARG A 51 -16.26 3.67 -25.42
CA ARG A 51 -16.41 5.08 -25.78
C ARG A 51 -15.85 5.35 -27.18
N ASP A 52 -14.66 4.84 -27.46
CA ASP A 52 -13.99 5.04 -28.74
C ASP A 52 -14.64 4.20 -29.85
N ALA A 53 -15.08 2.99 -29.51
CA ALA A 53 -15.78 2.10 -30.43
C ALA A 53 -17.25 2.50 -30.66
N HIS A 54 -17.79 3.45 -29.90
CA HIS A 54 -19.20 3.87 -29.96
C HIS A 54 -20.19 2.69 -29.82
N VAL A 55 -19.85 1.71 -28.97
CA VAL A 55 -20.66 0.52 -28.72
C VAL A 55 -21.09 0.42 -27.26
N THR A 56 -22.27 -0.14 -27.01
CA THR A 56 -22.68 -0.52 -25.66
C THR A 56 -21.90 -1.77 -25.24
N CYS A 57 -21.22 -1.71 -24.09
CA CYS A 57 -20.46 -2.86 -23.58
C CYS A 57 -21.13 -3.54 -22.39
N THR A 58 -21.02 -4.86 -22.32
CA THR A 58 -21.44 -5.70 -21.19
C THR A 58 -20.25 -6.49 -20.64
N PRO A 59 -19.32 -5.83 -19.89
CA PRO A 59 -18.15 -6.50 -19.34
C PRO A 59 -18.54 -7.56 -18.29
N HIS A 60 -17.87 -8.72 -18.34
CA HIS A 60 -18.10 -9.82 -17.39
C HIS A 60 -17.24 -9.74 -16.11
N ASN A 61 -16.06 -9.14 -16.19
CA ASN A 61 -15.04 -9.16 -15.12
C ASN A 61 -14.75 -7.77 -14.52
N SER A 62 -15.53 -6.77 -14.90
CA SER A 62 -15.35 -5.37 -14.52
C SER A 62 -16.65 -4.61 -14.74
N ARG A 63 -16.75 -3.40 -14.19
CA ARG A 63 -17.90 -2.52 -14.42
C ARG A 63 -17.54 -1.43 -15.43
N CYS A 64 -18.52 -1.00 -16.23
CA CYS A 64 -18.44 0.21 -17.02
C CYS A 64 -19.52 1.18 -16.55
N ILE A 65 -19.15 2.41 -16.21
CA ILE A 65 -20.08 3.49 -15.86
C ILE A 65 -19.69 4.69 -16.70
N ASP A 66 -20.60 5.19 -17.54
CA ASP A 66 -20.43 6.39 -18.37
C ASP A 66 -19.11 6.43 -19.16
N GLY A 67 -18.73 5.28 -19.75
CA GLY A 67 -17.52 5.17 -20.54
C GLY A 67 -16.22 5.10 -19.71
N ILE A 68 -16.31 4.86 -18.40
CA ILE A 68 -15.17 4.58 -17.52
C ILE A 68 -15.23 3.11 -17.07
N ARG A 69 -14.14 2.37 -17.31
CA ARG A 69 -13.94 1.00 -16.85
C ARG A 69 -13.36 1.01 -15.42
N PHE A 70 -13.98 0.22 -14.55
CA PHE A 70 -13.54 -0.05 -13.19
C PHE A 70 -12.98 -1.46 -13.11
N VAL A 71 -11.65 -1.57 -13.19
CA VAL A 71 -10.94 -2.86 -13.14
C VAL A 71 -10.70 -3.23 -11.67
N PRO A 72 -11.26 -4.35 -11.19
CA PRO A 72 -11.15 -4.72 -9.79
C PRO A 72 -9.72 -5.13 -9.42
N ILE A 73 -9.28 -4.72 -8.24
CA ILE A 73 -8.01 -5.11 -7.61
C ILE A 73 -8.28 -5.47 -6.17
N GLU A 74 -7.76 -6.62 -5.74
CA GLU A 74 -7.87 -7.04 -4.35
C GLU A 74 -6.98 -6.17 -3.46
N ALA A 75 -7.51 -5.78 -2.31
CA ALA A 75 -6.80 -5.06 -1.27
C ALA A 75 -6.89 -5.82 0.05
N ILE A 76 -5.82 -5.79 0.82
CA ILE A 76 -5.77 -6.29 2.19
C ILE A 76 -5.39 -5.15 3.13
N ASP A 77 -6.19 -4.95 4.18
CA ASP A 77 -5.85 -4.09 5.29
C ASP A 77 -4.87 -4.84 6.19
N VAL A 78 -3.59 -4.46 6.13
CA VAL A 78 -2.56 -5.10 6.91
C VAL A 78 -2.63 -4.54 8.35
N ALA A 79 -2.48 -5.41 9.35
CA ALA A 79 -2.45 -4.98 10.75
C ALA A 79 -1.44 -3.84 10.98
N GLY A 80 -1.73 -2.94 11.92
CA GLY A 80 -0.84 -1.82 12.22
C GLY A 80 0.55 -2.29 12.64
N LEU A 81 1.60 -1.67 12.09
CA LEU A 81 2.97 -1.92 12.53
C LEU A 81 3.18 -1.30 13.90
N VAL A 82 3.72 -2.11 14.80
CA VAL A 82 4.24 -1.66 16.10
C VAL A 82 5.77 -1.71 15.99
N PRO A 83 6.50 -0.74 16.57
CA PRO A 83 7.96 -0.80 16.69
C PRO A 83 8.46 -2.18 17.15
N ASP A 84 9.59 -2.62 16.60
CA ASP A 84 10.25 -3.89 16.91
C ASP A 84 9.45 -5.16 16.53
N ALA A 85 8.50 -5.08 15.59
CA ALA A 85 7.75 -6.26 15.13
C ALA A 85 8.66 -7.37 14.59
N HIS A 86 9.79 -7.02 13.95
CA HIS A 86 10.79 -7.98 13.47
C HIS A 86 11.49 -8.79 14.59
N LYS A 87 11.45 -8.33 15.85
CA LYS A 87 12.03 -9.03 17.01
C LYS A 87 11.15 -10.16 17.57
N GLY A 88 10.00 -10.45 16.95
CA GLY A 88 9.22 -11.66 17.25
C GLY A 88 8.17 -11.54 18.36
N LYS A 89 7.70 -10.33 18.70
CA LYS A 89 6.65 -10.09 19.73
C LYS A 89 5.22 -10.51 19.32
N GLY A 90 5.06 -11.62 18.59
CA GLY A 90 3.76 -12.23 18.28
C GLY A 90 2.91 -11.54 17.19
N LEU A 91 2.78 -10.20 17.22
CA LEU A 91 2.05 -9.45 16.17
C LEU A 91 2.79 -9.42 14.83
N GLY A 92 4.12 -9.54 14.84
CA GLY A 92 4.95 -9.50 13.64
C GLY A 92 4.59 -10.59 12.63
N ASN A 93 4.37 -11.84 13.04
CA ASN A 93 4.10 -12.93 12.09
C ASN A 93 2.79 -12.74 11.31
N LYS A 94 1.73 -12.22 11.94
CA LYS A 94 0.46 -11.93 11.26
C LYS A 94 0.59 -10.78 10.25
N PHE A 95 1.27 -9.70 10.64
CA PHE A 95 1.59 -8.58 9.73
C PHE A 95 2.35 -9.08 8.49
N LEU A 96 3.34 -9.94 8.72
CA LEU A 96 4.21 -10.47 7.69
C LEU A 96 3.50 -11.49 6.79
N ASP A 97 2.57 -12.28 7.33
CA ASP A 97 1.71 -13.20 6.57
C ASP A 97 0.72 -12.46 5.67
N ASP A 98 0.20 -11.31 6.10
CA ASP A 98 -0.66 -10.46 5.26
C ASP A 98 0.17 -9.78 4.15
N LEU A 99 1.36 -9.25 4.50
CA LEU A 99 2.30 -8.63 3.55
C LEU A 99 2.86 -9.63 2.53
N ARG A 100 2.91 -10.91 2.90
CA ARG A 100 3.30 -12.02 2.04
C ARG A 100 2.50 -12.05 0.74
N GLN A 101 1.19 -11.83 0.82
CA GLN A 101 0.26 -11.93 -0.31
C GLN A 101 0.21 -10.67 -1.19
N ALA A 102 0.64 -9.53 -0.64
CA ALA A 102 0.64 -8.25 -1.35
C ALA A 102 1.70 -8.22 -2.47
N HIS A 103 1.33 -7.78 -3.66
CA HIS A 103 2.23 -7.57 -4.80
C HIS A 103 2.85 -6.16 -4.80
N ALA A 104 2.17 -5.21 -4.16
CA ALA A 104 2.62 -3.85 -3.92
C ALA A 104 1.99 -3.34 -2.63
N LEU A 105 2.56 -2.29 -2.05
CA LEU A 105 2.09 -1.69 -0.81
C LEU A 105 1.62 -0.25 -1.02
N ILE A 106 0.52 0.11 -0.37
CA ILE A 106 0.11 1.49 -0.19
C ILE A 106 0.41 1.86 1.26
N HIS A 107 1.43 2.68 1.47
CA HIS A 107 1.80 3.16 2.78
C HIS A 107 1.03 4.43 3.13
N ILE A 108 0.08 4.31 4.06
CA ILE A 108 -0.66 5.44 4.60
C ILE A 108 0.20 6.13 5.66
N VAL A 109 0.50 7.40 5.41
CA VAL A 109 1.32 8.26 6.27
C VAL A 109 0.48 9.47 6.69
N ASP A 110 0.58 9.88 7.95
CA ASP A 110 -0.10 11.08 8.42
C ASP A 110 0.69 12.33 8.02
N ALA A 111 0.27 12.98 6.94
CA ALA A 111 0.90 14.19 6.43
C ALA A 111 0.79 15.37 7.42
N SER A 112 -0.18 15.36 8.33
CA SER A 112 -0.37 16.46 9.29
C SER A 112 0.60 16.41 10.46
N GLY A 113 1.33 15.30 10.65
CA GLY A 113 2.22 15.13 11.80
C GLY A 113 1.49 15.08 13.15
N SER A 114 0.19 14.76 13.13
CA SER A 114 -0.71 14.69 14.31
C SER A 114 -0.69 13.32 15.01
N THR A 115 0.21 12.43 14.64
CA THR A 115 0.37 11.11 15.27
C THR A 115 1.85 10.81 15.51
N ASP A 116 2.20 10.38 16.72
CA ASP A 116 3.57 9.98 17.09
C ASP A 116 3.98 8.63 16.47
N ALA A 117 5.20 8.15 16.76
CA ALA A 117 5.72 6.90 16.21
C ALA A 117 4.91 5.63 16.55
N GLU A 118 4.14 5.64 17.65
CA GLU A 118 3.27 4.54 18.06
C GLU A 118 1.85 4.67 17.49
N GLY A 119 1.55 5.82 16.88
CA GLY A 119 0.23 6.16 16.38
C GLY A 119 -0.66 6.84 17.42
N ASN A 120 -0.12 7.30 18.55
CA ASN A 120 -0.92 8.08 19.49
C ASN A 120 -1.15 9.50 18.95
N PRO A 121 -2.34 10.10 19.15
CA PRO A 121 -2.59 11.47 18.74
C PRO A 121 -1.64 12.47 19.43
N CYS A 122 -1.12 13.40 18.66
CA CYS A 122 -0.34 14.55 19.14
C CYS A 122 -0.75 15.82 18.39
N ASN A 123 -0.16 16.95 18.75
CA ASN A 123 -0.48 18.22 18.09
C ASN A 123 -0.04 18.18 16.61
N ILE A 124 -0.79 18.88 15.74
CA ILE A 124 -0.45 19.01 14.32
C ILE A 124 0.97 19.58 14.19
N GLY A 125 1.76 19.02 13.27
CA GLY A 125 3.14 19.42 13.01
C GLY A 125 4.16 18.94 14.04
N THR A 126 3.79 18.04 14.96
CA THR A 126 4.73 17.56 16.00
C THR A 126 5.63 16.45 15.48
N HIS A 127 5.08 15.47 14.77
CA HIS A 127 5.82 14.29 14.30
C HIS A 127 6.15 14.40 12.82
N ASP A 128 7.39 14.09 12.44
CA ASP A 128 7.83 14.18 11.05
C ASP A 128 7.36 12.99 10.21
N PRO A 129 6.51 13.17 9.19
CA PRO A 129 5.98 12.08 8.36
C PRO A 129 7.07 11.26 7.66
N LEU A 130 8.23 11.87 7.38
CA LEU A 130 9.36 11.18 6.72
C LEU A 130 9.94 10.07 7.60
N THR A 131 9.87 10.23 8.92
CA THR A 131 10.36 9.23 9.87
C THR A 131 9.52 7.95 9.82
N ASP A 132 8.21 8.06 9.59
CA ASP A 132 7.33 6.89 9.46
C ASP A 132 7.64 6.09 8.19
N VAL A 133 7.90 6.78 7.08
CA VAL A 133 8.29 6.15 5.80
C VAL A 133 9.59 5.37 5.96
N ALA A 134 10.62 6.01 6.53
CA ALA A 134 11.91 5.38 6.77
C ALA A 134 11.80 4.21 7.75
N PHE A 135 10.93 4.32 8.76
CA PHE A 135 10.68 3.26 9.73
C PHE A 135 10.08 2.01 9.08
N LEU A 136 9.01 2.16 8.26
CA LEU A 136 8.40 1.02 7.56
C LEU A 136 9.42 0.30 6.67
N GLU A 137 10.16 1.06 5.87
CA GLU A 137 11.19 0.56 4.97
C GLU A 137 12.24 -0.26 5.74
N LYS A 138 12.73 0.30 6.84
CA LYS A 138 13.70 -0.35 7.70
C LYS A 138 13.15 -1.67 8.26
N GLU A 139 11.93 -1.69 8.79
CA GLU A 139 11.32 -2.89 9.38
C GLU A 139 11.17 -4.03 8.35
N ILE A 140 10.69 -3.74 7.14
CA ILE A 140 10.55 -4.77 6.08
C ILE A 140 11.93 -5.32 5.70
N ASN A 141 12.93 -4.44 5.55
CA ASN A 141 14.28 -4.84 5.17
C ASN A 141 14.96 -5.70 6.25
N TYR A 142 14.80 -5.36 7.54
CA TYR A 142 15.30 -6.18 8.65
C TYR A 142 14.61 -7.52 8.75
N TRP A 143 13.31 -7.57 8.49
CA TRP A 143 12.60 -8.84 8.47
C TRP A 143 13.11 -9.78 7.36
N LEU A 144 13.22 -9.27 6.13
CA LEU A 144 13.78 -10.03 5.00
C LEU A 144 15.22 -10.49 5.30
N PHE A 145 16.04 -9.59 5.85
CA PHE A 145 17.40 -9.91 6.26
C PHE A 145 17.41 -11.03 7.31
N GLY A 146 16.53 -10.96 8.32
CA GLY A 146 16.39 -11.99 9.35
C GLY A 146 16.01 -13.36 8.78
N ILE A 147 15.16 -13.42 7.75
CA ILE A 147 14.83 -14.68 7.07
C ILE A 147 16.05 -15.27 6.38
N ILE A 148 16.76 -14.46 5.57
CA ILE A 148 17.95 -14.91 4.84
C ILE A 148 19.04 -15.34 5.83
N LYS A 149 19.26 -14.55 6.88
CA LYS A 149 20.37 -14.76 7.80
C LYS A 149 20.26 -16.06 8.58
N LYS A 150 19.05 -16.49 8.95
CA LYS A 150 18.80 -17.77 9.64
C LYS A 150 19.36 -18.99 8.91
N SER A 151 19.36 -18.97 7.57
CA SER A 151 19.79 -20.09 6.75
C SER A 151 21.07 -19.78 5.94
N TRP A 152 21.71 -18.63 6.18
CA TRP A 152 22.77 -18.11 5.31
C TRP A 152 23.98 -19.03 5.20
N GLU A 153 24.51 -19.50 6.33
CA GLU A 153 25.71 -20.36 6.34
C GLU A 153 25.49 -21.65 5.54
N VAL A 154 24.31 -22.25 5.66
CA VAL A 154 23.94 -23.46 4.93
C VAL A 154 23.79 -23.18 3.44
N ILE A 155 23.18 -22.05 3.08
CA ILE A 155 23.00 -21.63 1.69
C ILE A 155 24.35 -21.36 1.02
N ALA A 156 25.18 -20.53 1.64
CA ALA A 156 26.49 -20.16 1.11
C ALA A 156 27.38 -21.39 0.87
N ARG A 157 27.46 -22.28 1.86
CA ARG A 157 28.24 -23.53 1.74
C ARG A 157 27.73 -24.43 0.61
N LYS A 158 26.42 -24.57 0.45
CA LYS A 158 25.82 -25.39 -0.61
C LYS A 158 26.07 -24.81 -2.00
N CYS A 159 26.07 -23.49 -2.14
CA CYS A 159 26.38 -22.85 -3.42
C CYS A 159 27.83 -23.13 -3.85
N GLU A 160 28.77 -22.97 -2.92
CA GLU A 160 30.21 -23.14 -3.21
C GLU A 160 30.62 -24.61 -3.40
N LEU A 161 30.10 -25.54 -2.59
CA LEU A 161 30.51 -26.95 -2.64
C LEU A 161 29.68 -27.78 -3.64
N GLU A 162 28.38 -27.53 -3.74
CA GLU A 162 27.47 -28.32 -4.58
C GLU A 162 27.20 -27.66 -5.94
N GLY A 163 27.78 -26.48 -6.20
CA GLY A 163 27.57 -25.72 -7.44
C GLY A 163 26.14 -25.22 -7.63
N LYS A 164 25.37 -25.09 -6.53
CA LYS A 164 24.00 -24.58 -6.57
C LYS A 164 24.00 -23.08 -6.82
N LYS A 165 22.99 -22.61 -7.57
CA LYS A 165 22.78 -21.19 -7.82
C LYS A 165 22.25 -20.48 -6.57
N ILE A 166 22.95 -19.42 -6.14
CA ILE A 166 22.57 -18.61 -4.98
C ILE A 166 21.17 -18.01 -5.15
N GLU A 167 20.82 -17.62 -6.38
CA GLU A 167 19.54 -17.03 -6.72
C GLU A 167 18.40 -18.00 -6.46
N LYS A 168 18.57 -19.26 -6.87
CA LYS A 168 17.59 -20.32 -6.64
C LYS A 168 17.41 -20.62 -5.15
N MET A 169 18.52 -20.72 -4.41
CA MET A 169 18.47 -21.01 -2.97
C MET A 169 17.79 -19.89 -2.16
N LEU A 170 18.11 -18.63 -2.48
CA LEU A 170 17.44 -17.48 -1.86
C LEU A 170 15.97 -17.40 -2.25
N THR A 171 15.64 -17.73 -3.50
CA THR A 171 14.24 -17.81 -3.95
C THR A 171 13.48 -18.88 -3.19
N GLU A 172 14.03 -20.07 -2.98
CA GLU A 172 13.40 -21.14 -2.19
C GLU A 172 13.13 -20.71 -0.74
N GLN A 173 14.06 -19.98 -0.10
CA GLN A 173 13.84 -19.43 1.24
C GLN A 173 12.75 -18.35 1.28
N LEU A 174 12.63 -17.56 0.21
CA LEU A 174 11.75 -16.39 0.15
C LEU A 174 10.49 -16.64 -0.68
N THR A 175 10.26 -17.87 -1.13
CA THR A 175 9.14 -18.27 -2.01
C THR A 175 7.81 -17.92 -1.37
N GLY A 176 7.70 -18.04 -0.05
CA GLY A 176 6.50 -17.63 0.68
C GLY A 176 6.11 -16.20 0.35
N LEU A 177 7.07 -15.29 0.17
CA LEU A 177 6.86 -13.85 -0.02
C LEU A 177 6.53 -13.43 -1.46
N GLY A 178 6.42 -14.40 -2.37
CA GLY A 178 6.24 -14.14 -3.80
C GLY A 178 7.51 -13.58 -4.47
N ILE A 179 8.68 -13.76 -3.82
CA ILE A 179 9.97 -13.38 -4.39
C ILE A 179 10.37 -14.44 -5.42
N LYS A 180 10.73 -13.98 -6.62
CA LYS A 180 11.12 -14.82 -7.76
C LYS A 180 12.63 -14.72 -8.00
N GLU A 181 13.17 -15.70 -8.71
CA GLU A 181 14.59 -15.76 -9.08
C GLU A 181 15.03 -14.48 -9.82
N GLU A 182 14.19 -13.95 -10.72
CA GLU A 182 14.43 -12.70 -11.44
C GLU A 182 14.64 -11.48 -10.52
N HIS A 183 13.95 -11.42 -9.38
CA HIS A 183 14.13 -10.34 -8.39
C HIS A 183 15.50 -10.45 -7.72
N ILE A 184 15.90 -11.67 -7.33
CA ILE A 184 17.20 -11.92 -6.69
C ILE A 184 18.34 -11.64 -7.68
N THR A 185 18.25 -12.15 -8.91
CA THR A 185 19.24 -11.89 -9.97
C THR A 185 19.38 -10.39 -10.24
N GLY A 186 18.26 -9.66 -10.33
CA GLY A 186 18.27 -8.21 -10.52
C GLY A 186 18.97 -7.47 -9.37
N ALA A 187 18.68 -7.85 -8.12
CA ALA A 187 19.27 -7.24 -6.93
C ALA A 187 20.78 -7.52 -6.82
N ILE A 188 21.21 -8.76 -7.06
CA ILE A 188 22.62 -9.15 -7.08
C ILE A 188 23.40 -8.34 -8.12
N ARG A 189 22.89 -8.28 -9.36
CA ARG A 189 23.53 -7.52 -10.45
C ARG A 189 23.67 -6.05 -10.11
N LYS A 190 22.65 -5.48 -9.46
CA LYS A 190 22.64 -4.07 -9.07
C LYS A 190 23.68 -3.73 -8.01
N ILE A 191 23.96 -4.65 -7.08
CA ILE A 191 24.93 -4.49 -5.99
C ILE A 191 26.34 -4.96 -6.41
N ASN A 192 26.44 -5.69 -7.52
CA ASN A 192 27.67 -6.30 -8.02
C ASN A 192 28.31 -7.27 -6.99
N LEU A 193 27.48 -8.21 -6.50
CA LEU A 193 27.94 -9.25 -5.58
C LEU A 193 28.59 -10.42 -6.33
N ASP A 194 29.61 -11.03 -5.72
CA ASP A 194 30.28 -12.21 -6.24
C ASP A 194 29.45 -13.46 -5.94
N ASN A 195 28.80 -14.01 -6.96
CA ASN A 195 27.94 -15.19 -6.84
C ASN A 195 28.71 -16.49 -6.68
N GLU A 196 30.01 -16.51 -6.99
CA GLU A 196 30.85 -17.70 -6.85
C GLU A 196 31.31 -17.90 -5.41
N ARG A 197 31.35 -16.81 -4.62
CA ARG A 197 31.82 -16.82 -3.22
C ARG A 197 30.82 -16.17 -2.24
N PRO A 198 29.58 -16.68 -2.14
CA PRO A 198 28.59 -16.15 -1.21
C PRO A 198 29.06 -16.20 0.25
N SER A 199 29.94 -17.12 0.65
CA SER A 199 30.48 -17.14 2.03
C SER A 199 31.22 -15.86 2.43
N GLN A 200 31.72 -15.10 1.46
CA GLN A 200 32.43 -13.84 1.68
C GLN A 200 31.52 -12.62 1.78
N TRP A 201 30.21 -12.79 1.53
CA TRP A 201 29.28 -11.67 1.64
C TRP A 201 29.13 -11.26 3.10
N LYS A 202 29.36 -9.98 3.34
CA LYS A 202 29.19 -9.36 4.67
C LYS A 202 27.71 -9.09 4.94
N ASP A 203 27.37 -8.94 6.21
CA ASP A 203 25.99 -8.66 6.63
C ASP A 203 25.45 -7.37 5.99
N GLU A 204 26.30 -6.34 5.79
CA GLU A 204 25.89 -5.12 5.10
C GLU A 204 25.54 -5.36 3.63
N GLN A 205 26.20 -6.31 2.97
CA GLN A 205 25.92 -6.67 1.57
C GLN A 205 24.61 -7.46 1.47
N ILE A 206 24.37 -8.38 2.40
CA ILE A 206 23.11 -9.14 2.48
C ILE A 206 21.94 -8.20 2.82
N PHE A 207 22.15 -7.22 3.71
CA PHE A 207 21.15 -6.21 4.02
C PHE A 207 20.84 -5.29 2.82
N LYS A 208 21.86 -4.89 2.06
CA LYS A 208 21.63 -4.17 0.79
C LYS A 208 20.88 -5.03 -0.22
N LEU A 209 21.16 -6.34 -0.27
CA LEU A 209 20.43 -7.26 -1.13
C LEU A 209 18.93 -7.27 -0.77
N THR A 210 18.60 -7.33 0.52
CA THR A 210 17.19 -7.37 0.95
C THR A 210 16.46 -6.09 0.58
N ASP A 211 17.13 -4.94 0.63
CA ASP A 211 16.57 -3.66 0.20
C ASP A 211 16.18 -3.65 -1.28
N TYR A 212 17.11 -4.03 -2.17
CA TYR A 212 16.82 -4.11 -3.60
C TYR A 212 15.76 -5.17 -3.94
N VAL A 213 15.80 -6.31 -3.25
CA VAL A 213 14.76 -7.34 -3.40
C VAL A 213 13.39 -6.79 -2.99
N ARG A 214 13.30 -6.04 -1.89
CA ARG A 214 12.05 -5.39 -1.45
C ARG A 214 11.55 -4.38 -2.47
N ILE A 215 12.42 -3.51 -3.00
CA ILE A 215 12.05 -2.49 -4.00
C ILE A 215 11.40 -3.14 -5.23
N ILE A 216 11.96 -4.26 -5.71
CA ILE A 216 11.46 -4.95 -6.91
C ILE A 216 10.20 -5.77 -6.58
N SER A 217 10.22 -6.52 -5.48
CA SER A 217 9.17 -7.50 -5.16
C SER A 217 7.94 -6.90 -4.46
N LYS A 218 8.11 -5.79 -3.76
CA LYS A 218 7.09 -5.11 -2.94
C LYS A 218 7.21 -3.58 -3.13
N PRO A 219 7.00 -3.06 -4.35
CA PRO A 219 7.02 -1.61 -4.59
C PRO A 219 6.00 -0.91 -3.68
N ILE A 220 6.38 0.29 -3.20
CA ILE A 220 5.59 1.06 -2.24
C ILE A 220 5.14 2.38 -2.89
N ILE A 221 3.84 2.67 -2.82
CA ILE A 221 3.26 3.98 -3.08
C ILE A 221 2.89 4.60 -1.74
N ILE A 222 3.16 5.88 -1.55
CA ILE A 222 2.88 6.57 -0.30
C ILE A 222 1.61 7.41 -0.47
N ALA A 223 0.62 7.14 0.37
CA ALA A 223 -0.56 7.98 0.52
C ALA A 223 -0.32 8.93 1.70
N PHE A 224 0.00 10.18 1.39
CA PHE A 224 0.10 11.26 2.38
C PHE A 224 -1.30 11.66 2.79
N ASN A 225 -1.83 11.00 3.81
CA ASN A 225 -3.20 11.15 4.26
C ASN A 225 -3.34 12.31 5.27
N LYS A 226 -4.57 12.80 5.45
CA LYS A 226 -4.91 13.97 6.27
C LYS A 226 -4.29 15.27 5.74
N CYS A 227 -4.05 15.37 4.42
CA CYS A 227 -3.54 16.60 3.81
C CYS A 227 -4.48 17.80 4.03
N ASP A 228 -5.78 17.55 4.18
CA ASP A 228 -6.81 18.54 4.51
C ASP A 228 -6.56 19.27 5.86
N LYS A 229 -5.77 18.65 6.76
CA LYS A 229 -5.41 19.20 8.08
C LYS A 229 -3.91 19.53 8.18
N ALA A 230 -3.13 19.20 7.17
CA ALA A 230 -1.68 19.32 7.21
C ALA A 230 -1.23 20.75 6.92
N PRO A 231 -0.26 21.30 7.67
CA PRO A 231 0.40 22.55 7.29
C PRO A 231 1.05 22.41 5.91
N GLU A 232 1.07 23.49 5.11
CA GLU A 232 1.65 23.48 3.76
C GLU A 232 3.11 22.98 3.77
N ALA A 233 3.93 23.46 4.70
CA ALA A 233 5.32 23.02 4.88
C ALA A 233 5.44 21.50 5.14
N PHE A 234 4.44 20.86 5.74
CA PHE A 234 4.43 19.41 5.95
C PHE A 234 4.01 18.64 4.69
N ILE A 235 3.09 19.20 3.90
CA ILE A 235 2.74 18.64 2.59
C ILE A 235 3.95 18.68 1.66
N GLU A 236 4.73 19.76 1.69
CA GLU A 236 5.94 19.95 0.87
C GLU A 236 7.04 18.93 1.16
N LYS A 237 7.12 18.36 2.37
CA LYS A 237 8.07 17.29 2.71
C LYS A 237 7.98 16.08 1.79
N ARG A 238 6.83 15.86 1.13
CA ARG A 238 6.68 14.82 0.10
C ARG A 238 7.72 14.94 -1.02
N ASN A 239 8.22 16.14 -1.29
CA ASN A 239 9.21 16.41 -2.33
C ASN A 239 10.59 15.80 -1.97
N GLU A 240 10.86 15.53 -0.69
CA GLU A 240 12.08 14.86 -0.24
C GLU A 240 12.06 13.35 -0.55
N LEU A 241 10.86 12.76 -0.70
CA LEU A 241 10.65 11.34 -0.98
C LEU A 241 10.77 11.01 -2.49
N THR A 242 11.86 11.46 -3.10
CA THR A 242 12.10 11.37 -4.56
C THR A 242 12.11 9.95 -5.14
N ASN A 243 12.36 8.94 -4.31
CA ASN A 243 12.35 7.53 -4.71
C ASN A 243 10.96 6.90 -4.69
N TYR A 244 9.94 7.64 -4.25
CA TYR A 244 8.58 7.14 -4.06
C TYR A 244 7.56 7.95 -4.86
N ILE A 245 6.49 7.28 -5.28
CA ILE A 245 5.29 7.96 -5.73
C ILE A 245 4.53 8.38 -4.47
N VAL A 246 4.42 9.68 -4.24
CA VAL A 246 3.71 10.24 -3.08
C VAL A 246 2.47 10.99 -3.52
N ILE A 247 1.31 10.53 -3.07
CA ILE A 247 0.01 11.09 -3.43
C ILE A 247 -0.60 11.72 -2.16
N PRO A 248 -0.82 13.04 -2.12
CA PRO A 248 -1.57 13.67 -1.05
C PRO A 248 -3.04 13.23 -1.17
N CYS A 249 -3.66 12.90 -0.04
CA CYS A 249 -5.04 12.45 -0.01
C CYS A 249 -5.75 12.81 1.30
N SER A 250 -7.07 12.77 1.26
CA SER A 250 -7.92 12.83 2.44
C SER A 250 -8.90 11.66 2.42
N ALA A 251 -8.56 10.60 3.13
CA ALA A 251 -9.40 9.40 3.22
C ALA A 251 -10.75 9.69 3.88
N GLU A 252 -10.80 10.63 4.83
CA GLU A 252 -12.02 11.03 5.51
C GLU A 252 -12.97 11.76 4.56
N SER A 253 -12.43 12.68 3.74
CA SER A 253 -13.18 13.38 2.70
C SER A 253 -13.74 12.43 1.65
N GLU A 254 -12.91 11.53 1.12
CA GLU A 254 -13.35 10.53 0.12
C GLU A 254 -14.44 9.60 0.69
N LEU A 255 -14.30 9.16 1.93
CA LEU A 255 -15.31 8.33 2.58
C LEU A 255 -16.64 9.09 2.76
N ALA A 256 -16.57 10.37 3.14
CA ALA A 256 -17.75 11.21 3.28
C ALA A 256 -18.48 11.40 1.95
N LEU A 257 -17.75 11.66 0.85
CA LEU A 257 -18.31 11.77 -0.49
C LEU A 257 -18.96 10.46 -0.95
N ASN A 258 -18.30 9.32 -0.73
CA ASN A 258 -18.85 8.01 -1.10
C ASN A 258 -20.16 7.72 -0.35
N ASN A 259 -20.19 7.95 0.97
CA ASN A 259 -21.42 7.76 1.75
C ASN A 259 -22.55 8.73 1.33
N ALA A 260 -22.22 9.96 0.92
CA ALA A 260 -23.22 10.92 0.44
C ALA A 260 -23.76 10.53 -0.95
N ALA A 261 -22.90 9.99 -1.82
CA ALA A 261 -23.27 9.51 -3.15
C ALA A 261 -24.18 8.28 -3.07
N GLU A 262 -23.87 7.32 -2.19
CA GLU A 262 -24.71 6.15 -1.93
C GLU A 262 -26.12 6.53 -1.45
N LYS A 263 -26.24 7.62 -0.69
CA LYS A 263 -27.54 8.16 -0.23
C LYS A 263 -28.26 8.99 -1.28
N GLY A 264 -27.68 9.16 -2.48
CA GLY A 264 -28.23 9.98 -3.55
C GLY A 264 -28.26 11.48 -3.22
N ILE A 265 -27.50 11.92 -2.22
CA ILE A 265 -27.42 13.34 -1.81
C ILE A 265 -26.58 14.12 -2.82
N ILE A 266 -25.52 13.50 -3.34
CA ILE A 266 -24.63 14.06 -4.35
C ILE A 266 -24.49 13.11 -5.54
N ALA A 267 -24.26 13.64 -6.73
CA ALA A 267 -23.71 12.90 -7.85
C ALA A 267 -22.18 12.99 -7.77
N TYR A 268 -21.54 11.87 -7.43
CA TYR A 268 -20.10 11.75 -7.31
C TYR A 268 -19.63 10.41 -7.88
N THR A 269 -18.54 10.44 -8.63
CA THR A 269 -17.83 9.22 -9.04
C THR A 269 -16.52 9.16 -8.24
N PRO A 270 -16.25 8.09 -7.48
CA PRO A 270 -15.07 7.97 -6.63
C PRO A 270 -13.75 8.36 -7.31
N GLY A 271 -12.94 9.15 -6.62
CA GLY A 271 -11.71 9.77 -7.10
C GLY A 271 -11.87 10.83 -8.20
N SER A 272 -13.06 11.42 -8.37
CA SER A 272 -13.24 12.55 -9.28
C SER A 272 -12.90 13.87 -8.60
N ASN A 273 -12.51 14.88 -9.38
CA ASN A 273 -12.06 16.16 -8.82
C ASN A 273 -13.21 17.03 -8.27
N ASP A 274 -14.46 16.70 -8.55
CA ASP A 274 -15.63 17.44 -8.09
C ASP A 274 -16.86 16.53 -7.99
N PHE A 275 -17.92 17.04 -7.36
CA PHE A 275 -19.22 16.40 -7.20
C PHE A 275 -20.35 17.43 -7.35
N THR A 276 -21.53 16.97 -7.71
CA THR A 276 -22.73 17.83 -7.80
C THR A 276 -23.69 17.54 -6.66
N VAL A 277 -24.17 18.56 -5.95
CA VAL A 277 -25.18 18.38 -4.90
C VAL A 277 -26.56 18.26 -5.53
N LEU A 278 -27.27 17.18 -5.26
CA LEU A 278 -28.60 16.88 -5.84
C LEU A 278 -29.74 17.33 -4.94
N LYS A 279 -29.58 17.17 -3.61
CA LYS A 279 -30.63 17.38 -2.60
C LYS A 279 -30.22 18.41 -1.57
N LYS A 280 -30.15 19.67 -1.97
CA LYS A 280 -29.67 20.74 -1.09
C LYS A 280 -30.61 20.99 0.10
N GLU A 281 -31.91 20.79 -0.07
CA GLU A 281 -32.90 21.05 1.00
C GLU A 281 -32.88 20.00 2.12
N GLU A 282 -32.35 18.81 1.86
CA GLU A 282 -32.24 17.71 2.84
C GLU A 282 -30.98 17.82 3.73
N LEU A 283 -30.08 18.76 3.43
CA LEU A 283 -28.80 18.92 4.11
C LEU A 283 -28.88 19.92 5.27
N THR A 284 -28.32 19.51 6.41
CA THR A 284 -28.06 20.43 7.52
C THR A 284 -26.96 21.43 7.16
N GLU A 285 -26.93 22.58 7.83
CA GLU A 285 -25.90 23.61 7.63
C GLU A 285 -24.48 23.05 7.83
N ASN A 286 -24.30 22.14 8.80
CA ASN A 286 -23.02 21.48 9.05
C ASN A 286 -22.60 20.54 7.91
N GLN A 287 -23.54 19.83 7.29
CA GLN A 287 -23.25 18.96 6.15
C GLN A 287 -22.90 19.77 4.90
N LEU A 288 -23.56 20.91 4.68
CA LEU A 288 -23.20 21.84 3.60
C LEU A 288 -21.78 22.38 3.80
N LYS A 289 -21.46 22.86 5.00
CA LYS A 289 -20.10 23.33 5.33
C LYS A 289 -19.05 22.22 5.15
N ALA A 290 -19.36 20.98 5.50
CA ALA A 290 -18.45 19.85 5.29
C ALA A 290 -18.22 19.56 3.81
N LEU A 291 -19.26 19.60 2.96
CA LEU A 291 -19.10 19.43 1.51
C LEU A 291 -18.31 20.59 0.90
N GLU A 292 -18.54 21.82 1.34
CA GLU A 292 -17.76 22.98 0.90
C GLU A 292 -16.28 22.85 1.29
N TYR A 293 -16.00 22.41 2.53
CA TYR A 293 -14.63 22.13 3.00
C TYR A 293 -13.93 21.04 2.18
N ILE A 294 -14.64 19.98 1.78
CA ILE A 294 -14.05 18.92 0.95
C ILE A 294 -13.70 19.42 -0.46
N ARG A 295 -14.41 20.43 -0.96
CA ARG A 295 -14.18 20.99 -2.30
C ARG A 295 -12.99 21.96 -2.35
N THR A 296 -12.62 22.56 -1.22
CA THR A 296 -11.47 23.49 -1.10
C THR A 296 -10.15 22.75 -0.98
#